data_AF-A0A345JES0-F1
#
_entry.id   AF-A0A345JES0-F1
#
_cell.length_a   1.000
_cell.length_b   1.000
_cell.length_c   1.000
_cell.angle_alpha   90.00
_cell.angle_beta   90.00
_cell.angle_gamma   90.00
#
_symmetry.space_group_name_H-M   'P 1'
#
loop_
_entity.id
_entity.type
_entity.pdbx_description
1 polymer ?
#
loop_
_entity_poly.entity_id
_entity_poly.type
_entity_poly.pdbx_seq_one_letter_code
_entity_poly.pdbx_strand_id
1 'polypeptide(L)'
;MPHISSRFSSACIAFIKQWQGLSLEKYRDRQGNWVISYGHMLTPDETLTFITPDQAEAFLLDDLNSCDILLQNCLPELNDRFQRETLIALMFSIGHQRFLSLINTGDISQPEISGLRI
;
A
#
# COMPACT_ATOMS: atom_id res chain seq x y z
N MET A 1 20.17 -11.15 17.13
CA MET A 1 19.61 -10.69 15.84
C MET A 1 18.78 -9.46 16.14
N PRO A 2 19.03 -8.30 15.51
CA PRO A 2 18.24 -7.12 15.84
C PRO A 2 16.82 -7.37 15.34
N HIS A 3 15.85 -7.35 16.27
CA HIS A 3 14.45 -7.25 15.90
C HIS A 3 14.28 -5.86 15.29
N ILE A 4 14.41 -5.75 13.97
CA ILE A 4 13.89 -4.59 13.25
C ILE A 4 12.41 -4.59 13.61
N SER A 5 12.01 -3.66 14.48
CA SER A 5 10.60 -3.43 14.77
C SER A 5 10.01 -2.94 13.46
N SER A 6 9.47 -3.85 12.66
CA SER A 6 8.82 -3.49 11.42
C SER A 6 7.71 -2.52 11.77
N ARG A 7 7.71 -1.37 11.09
CA ARG A 7 6.69 -0.32 11.23
C ARG A 7 5.26 -0.86 11.02
N PHE A 8 5.17 -1.98 10.30
CA PHE A 8 3.96 -2.74 10.00
C PHE A 8 3.93 -4.07 10.74
N SER A 9 2.74 -4.52 11.12
CA SER A 9 2.53 -5.84 11.69
C SER A 9 2.83 -6.96 10.68
N SER A 10 3.29 -8.11 11.18
CA SER A 10 3.47 -9.31 10.34
C SER A 10 2.17 -9.77 9.70
N ALA A 11 1.02 -9.56 10.37
CA ALA A 11 -0.30 -9.85 9.85
C ALA A 11 -0.66 -8.98 8.63
N CYS A 12 -0.35 -7.67 8.68
CA CYS A 12 -0.55 -6.76 7.56
C CYS A 12 0.28 -7.18 6.33
N ILE A 13 1.57 -7.45 6.55
CA ILE A 13 2.48 -7.90 5.49
C ILE A 13 2.00 -9.23 4.88
N ALA A 14 1.65 -10.20 5.72
CA ALA A 14 1.14 -11.49 5.26
C ALA A 14 -0.15 -11.36 4.46
N PHE A 15 -1.08 -10.49 4.91
CA PHE A 15 -2.32 -10.22 4.20
C PHE A 15 -2.07 -9.65 2.81
N ILE A 16 -1.21 -8.64 2.67
CA ILE A 16 -0.90 -8.04 1.36
C ILE A 16 -0.21 -9.06 0.43
N LYS A 17 0.76 -9.82 0.95
CA LYS A 17 1.46 -10.87 0.19
C LYS A 17 0.50 -11.94 -0.33
N GLN A 18 -0.54 -12.29 0.42
CA GLN A 18 -1.55 -13.28 0.02
C GLN A 18 -2.33 -12.85 -1.23
N TRP A 19 -2.51 -11.53 -1.46
CA TRP A 19 -3.32 -11.01 -2.56
C TRP A 19 -2.51 -10.48 -3.75
N GLN A 20 -1.28 -10.00 -3.55
CA GLN A 20 -0.49 -9.38 -4.63
C GLN A 20 0.23 -10.38 -5.54
N GLY A 21 0.49 -11.60 -5.07
CA GLY A 21 1.34 -12.57 -5.79
C GLY A 21 2.80 -12.11 -5.85
N LEU A 22 3.73 -13.06 -5.97
CA LEU A 22 5.17 -12.78 -6.02
C LEU A 22 5.69 -13.05 -7.44
N SER A 23 6.34 -12.06 -8.05
CA SER A 23 7.14 -12.24 -9.25
C SER A 23 8.62 -11.94 -8.99
N LEU A 24 9.47 -12.95 -9.11
CA LEU A 24 10.93 -12.79 -8.98
C LEU A 24 11.58 -12.27 -10.27
N GLU A 25 10.87 -12.33 -11.38
CA GLU A 25 11.27 -11.79 -12.67
C GLU A 25 10.41 -10.58 -13.01
N LYS A 26 10.98 -9.59 -13.70
CA LYS A 26 10.14 -8.50 -14.20
C LYS A 26 9.22 -8.98 -15.32
N TYR A 27 7.99 -8.50 -15.33
CA TYR A 27 7.00 -8.77 -16.37
C TYR A 27 6.30 -7.47 -16.79
N ARG A 28 5.61 -7.49 -17.93
CA ARG A 28 4.75 -6.37 -18.32
C ARG A 28 3.33 -6.60 -17.83
N ASP A 29 2.77 -5.62 -17.13
CA ASP A 29 1.35 -5.64 -16.77
C ASP A 29 0.45 -5.40 -18.00
N ARG A 30 -0.88 -5.41 -17.77
CA ARG A 30 -1.87 -5.14 -18.84
C ARG A 30 -1.79 -3.73 -19.42
N GLN A 31 -1.13 -2.80 -18.72
CA GLN A 31 -0.94 -1.41 -19.13
C GLN A 31 0.41 -1.19 -19.82
N GLY A 32 1.26 -2.24 -19.90
CA GLY A 32 2.58 -2.20 -20.51
C GLY A 32 3.70 -1.74 -19.58
N ASN A 33 3.41 -1.54 -18.28
CA ASN A 33 4.38 -1.15 -17.28
C ASN A 33 5.23 -2.34 -16.85
N TRP A 34 6.51 -2.11 -16.57
CA TRP A 34 7.38 -3.13 -15.99
C TRP A 34 7.10 -3.27 -14.51
N VAL A 35 6.77 -4.49 -14.08
CA VAL A 35 6.42 -4.83 -12.70
C VAL A 35 7.27 -5.98 -12.21
N ILE A 36 7.67 -5.96 -10.94
CA ILE A 36 8.41 -7.02 -10.26
C ILE A 36 7.97 -7.12 -8.79
N SER A 37 8.44 -8.12 -8.05
CA SER A 37 8.12 -8.32 -6.63
C SER A 37 6.60 -8.51 -6.41
N TYR A 38 6.04 -7.91 -5.37
CA TYR A 38 4.63 -7.89 -5.01
C TYR A 38 3.85 -6.77 -5.71
N GLY A 39 4.15 -6.51 -6.98
CA GLY A 39 3.49 -5.45 -7.76
C GLY A 39 4.25 -4.12 -7.81
N HIS A 40 5.54 -4.11 -7.47
CA HIS A 40 6.40 -2.94 -7.54
C HIS A 40 6.61 -2.52 -9.00
N MET A 41 6.28 -1.27 -9.33
CA MET A 41 6.43 -0.73 -10.68
C MET A 41 7.84 -0.19 -10.85
N LEU A 42 8.60 -0.79 -11.77
CA LEU A 42 9.95 -0.36 -12.07
C LEU A 42 9.93 1.00 -12.78
N THR A 43 10.74 1.92 -12.29
CA THR A 43 11.04 3.17 -12.94
C THR A 43 11.94 2.94 -14.18
N PRO A 44 12.00 3.89 -15.14
CA PRO A 44 12.85 3.75 -16.32
C PRO A 44 14.34 3.52 -16.03
N ASP A 45 14.82 3.99 -14.87
CA ASP A 45 16.20 3.88 -14.43
C ASP A 45 16.52 2.53 -13.78
N GLU A 46 15.49 1.75 -13.39
CA GLU A 46 15.67 0.45 -12.76
C GLU A 46 15.79 -0.65 -13.81
N THR A 47 17.00 -1.16 -13.97
CA THR A 47 17.31 -2.23 -14.94
C THR A 47 17.20 -3.64 -14.37
N LEU A 48 16.64 -3.79 -13.17
CA LEU A 48 16.49 -5.09 -12.50
C LEU A 48 15.68 -6.05 -13.36
N THR A 49 16.20 -7.27 -13.54
CA THR A 49 15.54 -8.33 -14.32
C THR A 49 15.09 -9.49 -13.45
N PHE A 50 15.85 -9.79 -12.40
CA PHE A 50 15.62 -10.87 -11.45
C PHE A 50 15.93 -10.38 -10.04
N ILE A 51 15.17 -10.84 -9.06
CA ILE A 51 15.38 -10.54 -7.64
C ILE A 51 15.26 -11.80 -6.78
N THR A 52 15.84 -11.77 -5.59
CA THR A 52 15.64 -12.81 -4.58
C THR A 52 14.34 -12.58 -3.80
N PRO A 53 13.79 -13.61 -3.12
CA PRO A 53 12.64 -13.42 -2.22
C PRO A 53 12.88 -12.36 -1.13
N ASP A 54 14.10 -12.28 -0.60
CA ASP A 54 14.47 -11.27 0.39
C ASP A 54 14.47 -9.85 -0.20
N GLN A 55 14.93 -9.70 -1.45
CA GLN A 55 14.84 -8.44 -2.18
C GLN A 55 13.38 -8.07 -2.47
N ALA A 56 12.54 -9.05 -2.83
CA ALA A 56 11.12 -8.82 -3.04
C ALA A 56 10.43 -8.32 -1.75
N GLU A 57 10.81 -8.87 -0.60
CA GLU A 57 10.33 -8.42 0.70
C GLU A 57 10.81 -7.00 1.04
N ALA A 58 12.06 -6.66 0.70
CA ALA A 58 12.56 -5.30 0.84
C ALA A 58 11.75 -4.30 -0.01
N PHE A 59 11.50 -4.61 -1.29
CA PHE A 59 10.65 -3.77 -2.16
C PHE A 59 9.25 -3.57 -1.58
N LEU A 60 8.63 -4.63 -1.07
CA LEU A 60 7.33 -4.51 -0.43
C LEU A 60 7.38 -3.57 0.78
N LEU A 61 8.39 -3.69 1.64
CA LEU A 61 8.52 -2.82 2.80
C LEU A 61 8.73 -1.36 2.41
N ASP A 62 9.49 -1.09 1.35
CA ASP A 62 9.69 0.26 0.82
C ASP A 62 8.40 0.86 0.23
N ASP A 63 7.62 0.05 -0.49
CA ASP A 63 6.30 0.45 -1.01
C ASP A 63 5.32 0.74 0.14
N LEU A 64 5.30 -0.10 1.18
CA LEU A 64 4.47 0.13 2.38
C LEU A 64 4.87 1.42 3.10
N ASN A 65 6.17 1.68 3.25
CA ASN A 65 6.66 2.92 3.85
C ASN A 65 6.24 4.15 3.03
N SER A 66 6.33 4.05 1.70
CA SER A 66 5.89 5.12 0.79
C SER A 66 4.39 5.39 0.94
N CYS A 67 3.57 4.34 1.06
CA CYS A 67 2.13 4.46 1.33
C CYS A 67 1.85 5.13 2.68
N ASP A 68 2.57 4.76 3.74
CA ASP A 68 2.39 5.33 5.07
C ASP A 68 2.77 6.81 5.13
N ILE A 69 3.82 7.22 4.41
CA ILE A 69 4.19 8.64 4.25
C ILE A 69 3.08 9.40 3.51
N LEU A 70 2.53 8.83 2.43
CA LEU A 70 1.40 9.44 1.71
C LEU A 70 0.18 9.59 2.62
N LEU A 71 -0.17 8.57 3.40
CA LEU A 71 -1.29 8.63 4.35
C LEU A 71 -1.09 9.70 5.42
N GLN A 72 0.13 9.86 5.95
CA GLN A 72 0.41 10.93 6.91
C GLN A 72 0.26 12.32 6.30
N ASN A 73 0.63 12.49 5.04
CA ASN A 73 0.48 13.76 4.33
C ASN A 73 -1.00 14.08 4.02
N CYS A 74 -1.80 13.07 3.69
CA CYS A 74 -3.22 13.25 3.36
C CYS A 74 -4.13 13.29 4.59
N LEU A 75 -3.82 12.52 5.63
CA LEU A 75 -4.60 12.33 6.84
C LEU A 75 -3.71 12.45 8.09
N PRO A 76 -3.23 13.67 8.42
CA PRO A 76 -2.28 13.87 9.51
C PRO A 76 -2.86 13.49 10.89
N GLU A 77 -4.18 13.53 11.05
CA GLU A 77 -4.87 13.15 12.28
C GLU A 77 -4.95 11.62 12.49
N LEU A 78 -4.59 10.82 11.48
CA LEU A 78 -4.70 9.36 11.53
C LEU A 78 -3.55 8.70 12.31
N ASN A 79 -3.66 8.77 13.63
CA ASN A 79 -2.62 8.29 14.55
C ASN A 79 -2.73 6.79 14.90
N ASP A 80 -3.87 6.15 14.64
CA ASP A 80 -4.04 4.73 14.91
C ASP A 80 -3.30 3.84 13.89
N ARG A 81 -2.46 2.92 14.38
CA ARG A 81 -1.65 2.03 13.53
C ARG A 81 -2.53 1.06 12.74
N PHE A 82 -3.57 0.50 13.36
CA PHE A 82 -4.41 -0.50 12.71
C PHE A 82 -5.22 0.10 11.57
N GLN A 83 -5.75 1.31 11.76
CA GLN A 83 -6.43 2.07 10.71
C GLN A 83 -5.48 2.39 9.55
N ARG A 84 -4.24 2.82 9.83
CA ARG A 84 -3.23 3.02 8.78
C ARG A 84 -2.93 1.75 7.99
N GLU A 85 -2.65 0.65 8.69
CA GLU A 85 -2.40 -0.65 8.04
C GLU A 85 -3.59 -1.11 7.18
N THR A 86 -4.82 -0.87 7.64
CA THR A 86 -6.04 -1.20 6.89
C THR A 86 -6.17 -0.36 5.62
N LEU A 87 -5.90 0.95 5.70
CA LEU A 87 -5.93 1.82 4.52
C LEU A 87 -4.84 1.44 3.51
N ILE A 88 -3.65 1.08 3.98
CA ILE A 88 -2.57 0.59 3.10
C ILE A 88 -3.00 -0.72 2.43
N ALA A 89 -3.56 -1.68 3.17
CA ALA A 89 -4.08 -2.91 2.56
C ALA A 89 -5.17 -2.62 1.51
N LEU A 90 -6.01 -1.60 1.75
CA LEU A 90 -6.99 -1.13 0.76
C LEU A 90 -6.31 -0.51 -0.47
N MET A 91 -5.29 0.34 -0.30
CA MET A 91 -4.50 0.92 -1.39
C MET A 91 -3.93 -0.15 -2.33
N PHE A 92 -3.37 -1.21 -1.76
CA PHE A 92 -2.88 -2.35 -2.53
C PHE A 92 -4.01 -3.09 -3.26
N SER A 93 -5.20 -3.16 -2.66
CA SER A 93 -6.35 -3.87 -3.25
C SER A 93 -6.99 -3.13 -4.44
N ILE A 94 -7.13 -1.80 -4.37
CA ILE A 94 -7.81 -1.00 -5.41
C ILE A 94 -6.86 -0.21 -6.31
N GLY A 95 -5.58 -0.17 -5.96
CA GLY A 95 -4.54 0.61 -6.63
C GLY A 95 -4.44 2.06 -6.12
N HIS A 96 -3.20 2.57 -6.11
CA HIS A 96 -2.83 3.90 -5.63
C HIS A 96 -3.66 5.04 -6.21
N GLN A 97 -3.87 5.06 -7.53
CA GLN A 97 -4.59 6.14 -8.22
C GLN A 97 -6.07 6.23 -7.79
N ARG A 98 -6.73 5.07 -7.65
CA ARG A 98 -8.14 5.02 -7.20
C ARG A 98 -8.26 5.41 -5.73
N PHE A 99 -7.31 4.99 -4.90
CA PHE A 99 -7.29 5.37 -3.50
C PHE A 99 -7.12 6.89 -3.32
N LEU A 100 -6.16 7.51 -4.02
CA LEU A 100 -5.96 8.96 -3.97
C LEU A 100 -7.22 9.72 -4.42
N SER A 101 -7.94 9.22 -5.42
CA SER A 101 -9.22 9.80 -5.81
C SER A 101 -10.23 9.77 -4.66
N LEU A 102 -10.35 8.65 -3.93
CA LEU A 102 -11.32 8.48 -2.84
C LEU A 102 -11.04 9.38 -1.64
N ILE A 103 -9.76 9.58 -1.29
CA ILE A 103 -9.38 10.43 -0.14
C ILE A 103 -9.41 11.92 -0.49
N ASN A 104 -9.17 12.30 -1.76
CA ASN A 104 -9.18 13.69 -2.20
C ASN A 104 -10.58 14.19 -2.53
N THR A 105 -11.52 13.30 -2.89
CA THR A 105 -12.95 13.62 -2.83
C THR A 105 -13.33 13.66 -1.35
N GLY A 106 -13.24 14.84 -0.72
CA GLY A 106 -13.66 15.11 0.66
C GLY A 106 -15.17 14.99 0.87
N ASP A 107 -15.74 13.84 0.49
CA ASP A 107 -17.13 13.46 0.69
C ASP A 107 -17.17 12.02 1.25
N ILE A 108 -16.36 11.79 2.29
CA ILE A 108 -16.73 10.79 3.29
C ILE A 108 -17.91 11.42 4.02
N SER A 109 -19.10 11.15 3.51
CA SER A 109 -20.37 11.66 4.00
C SER A 109 -20.38 11.57 5.53
N GLN A 110 -20.54 12.72 6.19
CA GLN A 110 -20.84 12.73 7.62
C GLN A 110 -22.07 11.84 7.85
N PRO A 111 -22.13 11.02 8.91
CA PRO A 111 -23.38 10.41 9.28
C PRO A 111 -24.36 11.55 9.56
N GLU A 112 -25.38 11.69 8.72
CA GLU A 112 -26.48 12.60 8.98
C GLU A 112 -27.10 12.20 10.31
N ILE A 113 -26.77 12.93 11.37
CA ILE A 113 -27.60 12.97 12.57
C ILE A 113 -28.81 13.81 12.18
N SER A 114 -29.73 13.18 11.44
CA SER A 114 -31.07 13.70 11.24
C SER A 114 -31.72 13.75 12.61
N GLY A 115 -31.92 14.98 13.10
CA GLY A 115 -32.49 15.27 14.40
C GLY A 115 -33.83 14.56 14.59
N LEU A 116 -33.88 13.67 15.57
CA LEU A 116 -35.15 13.26 16.14
C LEU A 116 -35.59 14.37 17.10
N ARG A 117 -36.34 15.33 16.56
CA ARG A 117 -37.15 16.25 17.34
C ARG A 117 -38.57 15.70 17.35
N ILE A 118 -38.90 14.94 18.41
CA ILE A 118 -40.26 14.85 18.95
C ILE A 118 -40.14 14.75 20.46
#